data_AF-A0A9D1T820-F1
#
_entry.id   AF-A0A9D1T820-F1
#
_cell.length_a   1.000
_cell.length_b   1.000
_cell.length_c   1.000
_cell.angle_alpha   90.00
_cell.angle_beta   90.00
_cell.angle_gamma   90.00
#
_symmetry.space_group_name_H-M   'P 1'
#
loop_
_entity.id
_entity.type
_entity.pdbx_description
1 polymer ?
#
loop_
_entity_poly.entity_id
_entity_poly.type
_entity_poly.pdbx_seq_one_letter_code
_entity_poly.pdbx_strand_id
1 'polypeptide(L)'
;LQYDGGGKLCDILFLDGDPNRETAASSETGSAPKTEVSVSVPEKSSLSREQKKALAGQEEIRQLIFIAEQYFSRPLTSTEQSNLLYFYDVLHFSADLIEYLIEYCVSKGCTGPRYMEKVAQEWYKSGITTVAQAKADSSLFNKNYFTIFHALGIKGRNPAPVEMEYMDRWLDEYGFTIEIILEACCRTIRQTHQPNFQYADKILEQWHRQGVRQLSDIDRLDAAHSAKTTRMKEAGARPAPKAASNRFNNFPQREYDWKALEQQLLNARGGTTHRKEVQNLGTE
;
A
#
# COMPACT_ATOMS: atom_id res chain seq x y z
N LEU A 1 22.50 5.64 -47.04
CA LEU A 1 23.38 4.75 -46.25
C LEU A 1 24.43 4.17 -47.20
N GLN A 2 25.69 4.55 -47.04
CA GLN A 2 26.82 3.94 -47.76
C GLN A 2 27.62 3.04 -46.81
N TYR A 3 28.09 1.91 -47.35
CA TYR A 3 28.89 0.91 -46.65
C TYR A 3 30.23 0.74 -47.38
N ASP A 4 31.32 0.49 -46.63
CA ASP A 4 32.60 0.12 -47.23
C ASP A 4 32.60 -1.33 -47.75
N GLY A 5 33.66 -1.70 -48.49
CA GLY A 5 33.87 -3.07 -48.97
C GLY A 5 34.06 -4.13 -47.88
N GLY A 6 34.06 -3.73 -46.60
CA GLY A 6 34.05 -4.63 -45.44
C GLY A 6 32.66 -4.78 -44.79
N GLY A 7 31.62 -4.19 -45.38
CA GLY A 7 30.25 -4.27 -44.86
C GLY A 7 29.99 -3.40 -43.63
N LYS A 8 30.90 -2.46 -43.31
CA LYS A 8 30.70 -1.53 -42.21
C LYS A 8 30.04 -0.26 -42.74
N LEU A 9 29.06 0.27 -42.00
CA LEU A 9 28.37 1.50 -42.37
C LEU A 9 29.33 2.69 -42.21
N CYS A 10 29.57 3.41 -43.30
CA CYS A 10 30.56 4.50 -43.34
C CYS A 10 29.93 5.88 -43.49
N ASP A 11 28.72 5.97 -44.04
CA ASP A 11 28.05 7.26 -44.19
C ASP A 11 26.51 7.15 -44.17
N ILE A 12 25.88 8.13 -43.52
CA ILE A 12 24.43 8.29 -43.43
C ILE A 12 24.06 9.67 -43.99
N LEU A 13 23.84 9.74 -45.30
CA LEU A 13 23.16 10.88 -45.93
C LEU A 13 21.68 10.89 -45.53
N PHE A 14 21.29 11.89 -44.75
CA PHE A 14 19.89 12.27 -44.55
C PHE A 14 19.46 13.15 -45.72
N LEU A 15 18.47 12.70 -46.48
CA LEU A 15 17.79 13.52 -47.47
C LEU A 15 16.81 14.42 -46.73
N ASP A 16 17.12 15.72 -46.63
CA ASP A 16 16.15 16.74 -46.22
C ASP A 16 15.03 16.79 -47.25
N GLY A 17 13.86 16.30 -46.86
CA GLY A 17 12.63 16.38 -47.64
C GLY A 17 11.98 17.75 -47.44
N ASP A 18 12.05 18.57 -48.49
CA ASP A 18 11.40 19.89 -48.56
C ASP A 18 9.86 19.79 -48.37
N PRO A 19 9.23 20.78 -47.71
CA PRO A 19 7.82 20.75 -47.37
C PRO A 19 7.01 21.52 -48.41
N ASN A 20 6.63 20.91 -49.54
CA ASN A 20 5.50 21.45 -50.31
C ASN A 20 4.92 20.45 -51.32
N ARG A 21 3.75 19.87 -51.02
CA ARG A 21 2.79 19.51 -52.07
C ARG A 21 1.36 19.42 -51.52
N GLU A 22 0.65 20.52 -51.66
CA GLU A 22 -0.81 20.57 -51.71
C GLU A 22 -1.35 19.81 -52.93
N THR A 23 -2.39 18.99 -52.70
CA THR A 23 -3.58 18.76 -53.55
C THR A 23 -4.51 17.85 -52.72
N ALA A 24 -5.48 18.37 -51.98
CA ALA A 24 -6.79 18.92 -52.38
C ALA A 24 -7.77 17.86 -52.94
N ALA A 25 -8.74 17.47 -52.08
CA ALA A 25 -10.19 17.25 -52.35
C ALA A 25 -10.77 16.34 -51.23
N SER A 26 -11.43 16.91 -50.22
CA SER A 26 -12.90 16.99 -50.07
C SER A 26 -13.50 15.69 -49.51
N SER A 27 -14.36 15.64 -48.49
CA SER A 27 -15.26 16.62 -47.89
C SER A 27 -15.77 16.11 -46.52
N GLU A 28 -16.19 17.06 -45.66
CA GLU A 28 -17.24 16.93 -44.63
C GLU A 28 -16.95 15.98 -43.43
N THR A 29 -17.23 16.26 -42.16
CA THR A 29 -18.01 17.26 -41.42
C THR A 29 -17.73 17.01 -39.93
N GLY A 30 -17.94 18.01 -39.06
CA GLY A 30 -18.45 17.72 -37.71
C GLY A 30 -17.46 17.79 -36.55
N SER A 31 -17.53 18.93 -35.87
CA SER A 31 -17.26 19.12 -34.44
C SER A 31 -17.66 17.95 -33.55
N ALA A 32 -16.83 17.60 -32.54
CA ALA A 32 -17.16 17.60 -31.10
C ALA A 32 -16.14 16.70 -30.32
N PRO A 33 -16.20 16.61 -28.97
CA PRO A 33 -15.16 17.13 -28.10
C PRO A 33 -14.37 16.00 -27.40
N LYS A 34 -13.21 16.36 -26.87
CA LYS A 34 -12.43 15.55 -25.94
C LYS A 34 -13.20 15.47 -24.61
N THR A 35 -14.11 14.51 -24.50
CA THR A 35 -14.80 14.21 -23.24
C THR A 35 -13.94 13.24 -22.45
N GLU A 36 -13.28 13.72 -21.40
CA GLU A 36 -12.86 12.89 -20.28
C GLU A 36 -14.11 12.29 -19.66
N VAL A 37 -14.43 11.04 -20.03
CA VAL A 37 -15.53 10.29 -19.42
C VAL A 37 -15.04 9.78 -18.08
N SER A 38 -15.60 10.32 -17.01
CA SER A 38 -15.60 9.67 -15.71
C SER A 38 -16.31 8.31 -15.85
N VAL A 39 -15.53 7.24 -16.01
CA VAL A 39 -16.08 5.88 -16.18
C VAL A 39 -16.66 5.43 -14.84
N SER A 40 -17.96 5.65 -14.65
CA SER A 40 -18.72 5.03 -13.58
C SER A 40 -18.85 3.54 -13.86
N VAL A 41 -18.40 2.70 -12.92
CA VAL A 41 -18.54 1.24 -13.02
C VAL A 41 -20.04 0.89 -13.10
N PRO A 42 -20.51 0.22 -14.17
CA PRO A 42 -21.92 -0.13 -14.28
C PRO A 42 -22.30 -1.18 -13.24
N GLU A 43 -23.43 -0.98 -12.55
CA GLU A 43 -23.89 -1.93 -11.54
C GLU A 43 -24.37 -3.25 -12.17
N LYS A 44 -24.05 -4.35 -11.48
CA LYS A 44 -24.42 -5.74 -11.81
C LYS A 44 -25.94 -6.00 -11.78
N SER A 45 -26.72 -5.08 -11.20
CA SER A 45 -28.19 -5.11 -11.13
C SER A 45 -28.87 -4.88 -12.49
N SER A 46 -28.11 -4.54 -13.54
CA SER A 46 -28.61 -4.25 -14.89
C SER A 46 -29.14 -5.46 -15.67
N LEU A 47 -28.76 -6.70 -15.33
CA LEU A 47 -29.15 -7.90 -16.08
C LEU A 47 -30.44 -8.56 -15.55
N SER A 48 -31.52 -8.47 -16.33
CA SER A 48 -32.79 -9.17 -16.07
C SER A 48 -32.66 -10.69 -16.18
N ARG A 49 -33.53 -11.45 -15.49
CA ARG A 49 -33.52 -12.93 -15.49
C ARG A 49 -33.70 -13.52 -16.89
N GLU A 50 -34.42 -12.83 -17.75
CA GLU A 50 -34.64 -13.23 -19.15
C GLU A 50 -33.40 -12.99 -20.02
N GLN A 51 -32.74 -11.84 -19.86
CA GLN A 51 -31.46 -11.55 -20.51
C GLN A 51 -30.40 -12.58 -20.09
N LYS A 52 -30.37 -12.94 -18.80
CA LYS A 52 -29.46 -13.99 -18.31
C LYS A 52 -29.64 -15.33 -19.00
N LYS A 53 -30.89 -15.73 -19.26
CA LYS A 53 -31.20 -16.96 -20.00
C LYS A 53 -30.85 -16.86 -21.49
N ALA A 54 -31.16 -15.73 -22.12
CA ALA A 54 -30.88 -15.51 -23.54
C ALA A 54 -29.37 -15.51 -23.82
N LEU A 55 -28.58 -14.82 -23.00
CA LEU A 55 -27.12 -14.78 -23.14
C LEU A 55 -26.46 -16.11 -22.78
N ALA A 56 -26.94 -16.83 -21.77
CA ALA A 56 -26.47 -18.18 -21.48
C ALA A 56 -26.74 -19.19 -22.63
N GLY A 57 -27.66 -18.86 -23.54
CA GLY A 57 -27.93 -19.64 -24.75
C GLY A 57 -26.98 -19.33 -25.91
N GLN A 58 -26.18 -18.26 -25.84
CA GLN A 58 -25.20 -17.94 -26.87
C GLN A 58 -24.02 -18.92 -26.82
N GLU A 59 -23.57 -19.36 -27.99
CA GLU A 59 -22.51 -20.37 -28.11
C GLU A 59 -21.18 -19.89 -27.49
N GLU A 60 -20.84 -18.63 -27.67
CA GLU A 60 -19.63 -18.00 -27.13
C GLU A 60 -19.63 -17.95 -25.59
N ILE A 61 -20.74 -17.58 -24.97
CA ILE A 61 -20.90 -17.63 -23.50
C ILE A 61 -20.85 -19.07 -22.99
N ARG A 62 -21.45 -20.01 -23.71
CA ARG A 62 -21.43 -21.42 -23.33
C ARG A 62 -20.02 -22.00 -23.38
N GLN A 63 -19.24 -21.65 -24.40
CA GLN A 63 -17.82 -21.98 -24.49
C GLN A 63 -17.02 -21.34 -23.35
N LEU A 64 -17.26 -20.06 -23.06
CA LEU A 64 -16.60 -19.35 -21.96
C LEU A 64 -16.90 -19.99 -20.60
N ILE A 65 -18.15 -20.38 -20.34
CA ILE A 65 -18.53 -21.12 -19.12
C ILE A 65 -17.77 -22.44 -19.06
N PHE A 66 -17.71 -23.20 -20.16
CA PHE A 66 -17.00 -24.48 -20.20
C PHE A 66 -15.49 -24.32 -19.92
N ILE A 67 -14.84 -23.34 -20.53
CA ILE A 67 -13.43 -23.00 -20.28
C ILE A 67 -13.23 -22.64 -18.80
N ALA A 68 -14.12 -21.80 -18.25
CA ALA A 68 -14.08 -21.44 -16.83
C ALA A 68 -14.21 -22.67 -15.91
N GLU A 69 -15.12 -23.60 -16.20
CA GLU A 69 -15.27 -24.85 -15.42
C GLU A 69 -14.00 -25.70 -15.43
N GLN A 70 -13.29 -25.72 -16.57
CA GLN A 70 -12.00 -26.40 -16.70
C GLN A 70 -10.94 -25.74 -15.81
N TYR A 71 -10.86 -24.40 -15.77
CA TYR A 71 -9.94 -23.68 -14.88
C TYR A 71 -10.25 -23.89 -13.40
N PHE A 72 -11.53 -23.92 -13.00
CA PHE A 72 -11.91 -24.16 -11.61
C PHE A 72 -11.91 -25.64 -11.21
N SER A 73 -11.78 -26.57 -12.16
CA SER A 73 -11.91 -28.02 -11.95
C SER A 73 -13.20 -28.42 -11.21
N ARG A 74 -14.26 -27.63 -11.38
CA ARG A 74 -15.60 -27.84 -10.81
C ARG A 74 -16.64 -27.08 -11.63
N PRO A 75 -17.93 -27.48 -11.55
CA PRO A 75 -19.00 -26.69 -12.15
C PRO A 75 -19.06 -25.29 -11.54
N LEU A 76 -19.39 -24.30 -12.37
CA LEU A 76 -19.57 -22.91 -11.91
C LEU A 76 -20.86 -22.77 -11.10
N THR A 77 -20.80 -22.01 -10.01
CA THR A 77 -21.98 -21.61 -9.24
C THR A 77 -22.81 -20.58 -10.01
N SER A 78 -24.09 -20.44 -9.65
CA SER A 78 -24.99 -19.44 -10.28
C SER A 78 -24.46 -18.00 -10.15
N THR A 79 -23.76 -17.70 -9.05
CA THR A 79 -23.10 -16.39 -8.84
C THR A 79 -21.95 -16.19 -9.83
N GLU A 80 -21.11 -17.20 -10.05
CA GLU A 80 -19.98 -17.12 -10.98
C GLU A 80 -20.44 -17.01 -12.42
N GLN A 81 -21.48 -17.77 -12.81
CA GLN A 81 -22.09 -17.63 -14.14
C GLN A 81 -22.67 -16.23 -14.34
N SER A 82 -23.30 -15.66 -13.30
CA SER A 82 -23.80 -14.27 -13.35
C SER A 82 -22.65 -13.26 -13.48
N ASN A 83 -21.48 -13.54 -12.91
CA ASN A 83 -20.29 -12.69 -13.04
C ASN A 83 -19.74 -12.72 -14.46
N LEU A 84 -19.58 -13.91 -15.05
CA LEU A 84 -19.12 -14.04 -16.43
C LEU A 84 -20.02 -13.29 -17.41
N LEU A 85 -21.34 -13.41 -17.22
CA LEU A 85 -22.30 -12.68 -18.03
C LEU A 85 -22.20 -11.17 -17.87
N TYR A 86 -21.96 -10.70 -16.64
CA TYR A 86 -21.73 -9.30 -16.35
C TYR A 86 -20.44 -8.79 -17.03
N PHE A 87 -19.36 -9.56 -17.00
CA PHE A 87 -18.10 -9.17 -17.67
C PHE A 87 -18.26 -9.05 -19.19
N TYR A 88 -19.02 -9.96 -19.79
CA TYR A 88 -19.25 -9.96 -21.24
C TYR A 88 -20.25 -8.89 -21.70
N ASP A 89 -21.44 -8.81 -21.07
CA ASP A 89 -22.52 -7.95 -21.55
C ASP A 89 -22.44 -6.52 -21.03
N VAL A 90 -21.92 -6.33 -19.81
CA VAL A 90 -21.95 -5.03 -19.14
C VAL A 90 -20.61 -4.33 -19.18
N LEU A 91 -19.50 -5.05 -18.97
CA LEU A 91 -18.15 -4.50 -19.11
C LEU A 91 -17.63 -4.58 -20.56
N HIS A 92 -18.36 -5.27 -21.45
CA HIS A 92 -17.99 -5.48 -22.85
C HIS A 92 -16.58 -6.06 -23.04
N PHE A 93 -16.16 -6.94 -22.14
CA PHE A 93 -14.89 -7.65 -22.29
C PHE A 93 -15.00 -8.73 -23.36
N SER A 94 -13.94 -8.88 -24.16
CA SER A 94 -13.85 -10.00 -25.11
C SER A 94 -13.71 -11.34 -24.38
N ALA A 95 -14.11 -12.44 -25.03
CA ALA A 95 -13.96 -13.79 -24.48
C ALA A 95 -12.51 -14.08 -24.03
N ASP A 96 -11.53 -13.71 -24.86
CA ASP A 96 -10.10 -13.86 -24.56
C ASP A 96 -9.67 -13.09 -23.30
N LEU A 97 -10.21 -11.88 -23.08
CA LEU A 97 -9.90 -11.08 -21.89
C LEU A 97 -10.50 -11.70 -20.63
N ILE A 98 -11.72 -12.23 -20.73
CA ILE A 98 -12.38 -12.92 -19.61
C ILE A 98 -11.67 -14.25 -19.28
N GLU A 99 -11.22 -14.99 -20.29
CA GLU A 99 -10.37 -16.18 -20.10
C GLU A 99 -9.09 -15.83 -19.34
N TYR A 100 -8.38 -14.77 -19.78
CA TYR A 100 -7.17 -14.32 -19.09
C TYR A 100 -7.45 -13.84 -17.66
N LEU A 101 -8.59 -13.19 -17.40
CA LEU A 101 -9.01 -12.82 -16.04
C LEU A 101 -9.16 -14.05 -15.14
N ILE A 102 -9.79 -15.12 -15.65
CA ILE A 102 -9.96 -16.37 -14.89
C ILE A 102 -8.59 -17.00 -14.62
N GLU A 103 -7.74 -17.12 -15.64
CA GLU A 103 -6.37 -17.62 -15.51
C GLU A 103 -5.58 -16.83 -14.45
N TYR A 104 -5.66 -15.50 -14.50
CA TYR A 104 -5.01 -14.61 -13.56
C TYR A 104 -5.49 -14.86 -12.12
N CYS A 105 -6.80 -14.88 -11.87
CA CYS A 105 -7.35 -15.13 -10.53
C CYS A 105 -6.99 -16.52 -9.98
N VAL A 106 -6.96 -17.54 -10.84
CA VAL A 106 -6.53 -18.91 -10.47
C VAL A 106 -5.04 -18.93 -10.13
N SER A 107 -4.18 -18.30 -10.93
CA SER A 107 -2.72 -18.25 -10.71
C SER A 107 -2.36 -17.57 -9.38
N LYS A 108 -3.19 -16.60 -8.93
CA LYS A 108 -3.04 -15.89 -7.66
C LYS A 108 -3.58 -16.65 -6.45
N GLY A 109 -4.31 -17.76 -6.66
CA GLY A 109 -4.98 -18.50 -5.60
C GLY A 109 -6.21 -17.79 -5.01
N CYS A 110 -6.67 -16.71 -5.64
CA CYS A 110 -7.82 -15.90 -5.21
C CYS A 110 -8.99 -16.09 -6.19
N THR A 111 -9.65 -17.24 -6.13
CA THR A 111 -10.74 -17.64 -7.06
C THR A 111 -12.13 -17.21 -6.61
N GLY A 112 -12.24 -16.42 -5.54
CA GLY A 112 -13.53 -16.00 -4.99
C GLY A 112 -14.31 -15.10 -5.98
N PRO A 113 -15.63 -15.28 -6.15
CA PRO A 113 -16.41 -14.52 -7.13
C PRO A 113 -16.37 -13.00 -6.90
N ARG A 114 -16.29 -12.56 -5.63
CA ARG A 114 -16.13 -11.13 -5.29
C ARG A 114 -14.78 -10.56 -5.69
N TYR A 115 -13.71 -11.36 -5.57
CA TYR A 115 -12.37 -10.91 -5.93
C TYR A 115 -12.25 -10.75 -7.44
N MET A 116 -12.69 -11.77 -8.19
CA MET A 116 -12.72 -11.72 -9.66
C MET A 116 -13.55 -10.54 -10.18
N GLU A 117 -14.69 -10.25 -9.54
CA GLU A 117 -15.50 -9.06 -9.87
C GLU A 117 -14.75 -7.75 -9.61
N LYS A 118 -14.02 -7.62 -8.49
CA LYS A 118 -13.19 -6.44 -8.23
C LYS A 118 -12.10 -6.25 -9.29
N VAL A 119 -11.38 -7.32 -9.64
CA VAL A 119 -10.32 -7.26 -10.66
C VAL A 119 -10.89 -6.83 -12.02
N ALA A 120 -12.04 -7.39 -12.41
CA ALA A 120 -12.72 -6.99 -13.64
C ALA A 120 -13.13 -5.50 -13.64
N GLN A 121 -13.68 -5.01 -12.53
CA GLN A 121 -14.04 -3.59 -12.40
C GLN A 121 -12.82 -2.69 -12.46
N GLU A 122 -11.68 -3.11 -11.89
CA GLU A 122 -10.45 -2.32 -11.93
C GLU A 122 -9.85 -2.25 -13.33
N TRP A 123 -9.87 -3.37 -14.07
CA TRP A 123 -9.49 -3.38 -15.49
C TRP A 123 -10.39 -2.47 -16.33
N TYR A 124 -11.70 -2.47 -16.05
CA TYR A 124 -12.64 -1.59 -16.74
C TYR A 124 -12.37 -0.10 -16.44
N LYS A 125 -12.15 0.28 -15.17
CA LYS A 125 -11.79 1.65 -14.79
C LYS A 125 -10.47 2.10 -15.41
N SER A 126 -9.51 1.19 -15.50
CA SER A 126 -8.19 1.44 -16.10
C SER A 126 -8.23 1.46 -17.63
N GLY A 127 -9.39 1.19 -18.24
CA GLY A 127 -9.55 1.18 -19.70
C GLY A 127 -8.84 0.01 -20.39
N ILE A 128 -8.63 -1.10 -19.67
CA ILE A 128 -8.01 -2.32 -20.20
C ILE A 128 -9.07 -3.08 -21.00
N THR A 129 -8.87 -3.17 -22.32
CA THR A 129 -9.78 -3.89 -23.24
C THR A 129 -9.12 -5.06 -23.93
N THR A 130 -7.81 -5.24 -23.76
CA THR A 130 -7.04 -6.29 -24.43
C THR A 130 -6.21 -7.12 -23.46
N VAL A 131 -5.97 -8.38 -23.81
CA VAL A 131 -5.13 -9.30 -23.03
C VAL A 131 -3.71 -8.76 -22.85
N ALA A 132 -3.16 -8.07 -23.87
CA ALA A 132 -1.82 -7.49 -23.80
C ALA A 132 -1.72 -6.38 -22.73
N GLN A 133 -2.73 -5.50 -22.67
CA GLN A 133 -2.82 -4.46 -21.64
C GLN A 133 -2.99 -5.08 -20.24
N ALA A 134 -3.87 -6.08 -20.11
CA ALA A 134 -4.08 -6.79 -18.85
C ALA A 134 -2.80 -7.49 -18.35
N LYS A 135 -2.01 -8.09 -19.25
CA LYS A 135 -0.70 -8.67 -18.93
C LYS A 135 0.31 -7.62 -18.49
N ALA A 136 0.37 -6.47 -19.18
CA ALA A 136 1.26 -5.38 -18.81
C ALA A 136 0.91 -4.85 -17.41
N ASP A 137 -0.37 -4.61 -17.16
CA ASP A 137 -0.89 -4.17 -15.86
C ASP A 137 -0.58 -5.18 -14.74
N SER A 138 -0.93 -6.45 -14.97
CA SER A 138 -0.65 -7.56 -14.03
C SER A 138 0.84 -7.70 -13.73
N SER A 139 1.72 -7.48 -14.72
CA SER A 139 3.17 -7.52 -14.53
C SER A 139 3.67 -6.36 -13.69
N LEU A 140 3.04 -5.19 -13.82
CA LEU A 140 3.39 -3.98 -13.07
C LEU A 140 2.95 -4.11 -11.61
N PHE A 141 1.74 -4.60 -11.36
CA PHE A 141 1.25 -4.93 -10.01
C PHE A 141 2.11 -6.00 -9.33
N ASN A 142 2.47 -7.06 -10.06
CA ASN A 142 3.38 -8.09 -9.58
C ASN A 142 4.73 -7.48 -9.14
N LYS A 143 5.31 -6.60 -9.96
CA LYS A 143 6.55 -5.88 -9.63
C LYS A 143 6.39 -4.97 -8.41
N ASN A 144 5.28 -4.25 -8.29
CA ASN A 144 5.01 -3.36 -7.15
C ASN A 144 4.93 -4.15 -5.84
N TYR A 145 4.21 -5.28 -5.80
CA TYR A 145 4.15 -6.12 -4.60
C TYR A 145 5.51 -6.64 -4.18
N PHE A 146 6.32 -7.13 -5.14
CA PHE A 146 7.66 -7.60 -4.82
C PHE A 146 8.58 -6.47 -4.35
N THR A 147 8.40 -5.26 -4.89
CA THR A 147 9.14 -4.07 -4.46
C THR A 147 8.79 -3.68 -3.02
N ILE A 148 7.50 -3.74 -2.65
CA ILE A 148 7.04 -3.55 -1.27
C ILE A 148 7.60 -4.65 -0.35
N PHE A 149 7.57 -5.92 -0.78
CA PHE A 149 8.14 -7.04 -0.03
C PHE A 149 9.64 -6.86 0.23
N HIS A 150 10.38 -6.46 -0.80
CA HIS A 150 11.82 -6.20 -0.68
C HIS A 150 12.11 -5.09 0.33
N ALA A 151 11.30 -4.03 0.38
CA ALA A 151 11.45 -2.96 1.36
C ALA A 151 11.07 -3.36 2.78
N LEU A 152 10.11 -4.27 2.94
CA LEU A 152 9.80 -4.92 4.22
C LEU A 152 10.81 -6.01 4.60
N GLY A 153 11.80 -6.31 3.76
CA GLY A 153 12.80 -7.35 4.02
C GLY A 153 12.31 -8.79 3.83
N ILE A 154 11.15 -8.98 3.20
CA ILE A 154 10.62 -10.31 2.86
C ILE A 154 11.22 -10.74 1.52
N LYS A 155 11.83 -11.94 1.48
CA LYS A 155 12.42 -12.51 0.27
C LYS A 155 12.01 -13.98 0.11
N GLY A 156 11.87 -14.43 -1.14
CA GLY A 156 11.73 -15.86 -1.47
C GLY A 156 10.35 -16.47 -1.24
N ARG A 157 9.30 -15.67 -1.03
CA ARG A 157 7.92 -16.14 -0.98
C ARG A 157 6.98 -15.19 -1.70
N ASN A 158 5.86 -15.72 -2.16
CA ASN A 158 4.78 -14.92 -2.72
C ASN A 158 3.95 -14.25 -1.60
N PRO A 159 3.31 -13.10 -1.89
CA PRO A 159 2.36 -12.49 -0.98
C PRO A 159 1.18 -13.40 -0.66
N ALA A 160 0.82 -13.48 0.63
CA ALA A 160 -0.42 -14.11 1.07
C ALA A 160 -1.62 -13.21 0.74
N PRO A 161 -2.85 -13.76 0.63
CA PRO A 161 -4.05 -12.97 0.31
C PRO A 161 -4.26 -11.76 1.23
N VAL A 162 -4.05 -11.92 2.54
CA VAL A 162 -4.16 -10.81 3.50
C VAL A 162 -3.11 -9.72 3.27
N GLU A 163 -1.91 -10.09 2.80
CA GLU A 163 -0.84 -9.12 2.50
C GLU A 163 -1.14 -8.37 1.20
N MET A 164 -1.72 -9.06 0.21
CA MET A 164 -2.21 -8.43 -1.02
C MET A 164 -3.30 -7.40 -0.71
N GLU A 165 -4.25 -7.69 0.18
CA GLU A 165 -5.29 -6.73 0.57
C GLU A 165 -4.73 -5.42 1.17
N TYR A 166 -3.63 -5.49 1.92
CA TYR A 166 -2.96 -4.27 2.40
C TYR A 166 -2.34 -3.50 1.24
N MET A 167 -1.62 -4.18 0.35
CA MET A 167 -0.93 -3.54 -0.77
C MET A 167 -1.92 -2.93 -1.78
N ASP A 168 -3.02 -3.62 -2.07
CA ASP A 168 -4.13 -3.12 -2.90
C ASP A 168 -4.74 -1.87 -2.27
N ARG A 169 -4.95 -1.88 -0.94
CA ARG A 169 -5.44 -0.69 -0.24
C ARG A 169 -4.51 0.51 -0.41
N TRP A 170 -3.20 0.30 -0.32
CA TRP A 170 -2.22 1.38 -0.40
C TRP A 170 -2.08 1.94 -1.81
N LEU A 171 -2.10 1.06 -2.82
CA LEU A 171 -1.95 1.43 -4.23
C LEU A 171 -3.24 2.00 -4.82
N ASP A 172 -4.39 1.38 -4.52
CA ASP A 172 -5.65 1.68 -5.21
C ASP A 172 -6.55 2.58 -4.34
N GLU A 173 -6.77 2.21 -3.07
CA GLU A 173 -7.74 2.90 -2.20
C GLU A 173 -7.18 4.23 -1.68
N TYR A 174 -5.91 4.25 -1.26
CA TYR A 174 -5.21 5.48 -0.86
C TYR A 174 -4.55 6.21 -2.04
N GLY A 175 -4.35 5.52 -3.17
CA GLY A 175 -3.75 6.10 -4.38
C GLY A 175 -2.29 6.52 -4.20
N PHE A 176 -1.53 5.87 -3.30
CA PHE A 176 -0.14 6.25 -3.07
C PHE A 176 0.79 5.75 -4.16
N THR A 177 1.79 6.56 -4.48
CA THR A 177 2.90 6.11 -5.33
C THR A 177 3.74 5.07 -4.58
N ILE A 178 4.40 4.19 -5.34
CA ILE A 178 5.27 3.15 -4.77
C ILE A 178 6.34 3.73 -3.85
N GLU A 179 6.86 4.92 -4.15
CA GLU A 179 7.90 5.59 -3.36
C GLU A 179 7.42 5.95 -1.95
N ILE A 180 6.18 6.42 -1.81
CA ILE A 180 5.58 6.73 -0.51
C ILE A 180 5.42 5.43 0.30
N ILE A 181 4.92 4.38 -0.34
CA ILE A 181 4.73 3.07 0.31
C ILE A 181 6.07 2.50 0.79
N LEU A 182 7.11 2.61 -0.04
CA LEU A 182 8.47 2.20 0.30
C LEU A 182 8.99 2.93 1.54
N GLU A 183 8.78 4.24 1.64
CA GLU A 183 9.19 5.04 2.80
C GLU A 183 8.47 4.59 4.09
N ALA A 184 7.17 4.27 4.02
CA ALA A 184 6.43 3.68 5.15
C ALA A 184 6.96 2.29 5.54
N CYS A 185 7.33 1.47 4.57
CA CYS A 185 7.94 0.16 4.82
C CYS A 185 9.31 0.29 5.49
N CYS A 186 10.16 1.21 5.02
CA CYS A 186 11.45 1.52 5.64
C CYS A 186 11.30 1.99 7.10
N ARG A 187 10.30 2.86 7.38
CA ARG A 187 9.97 3.30 8.75
C ARG A 187 9.52 2.15 9.64
N THR A 188 8.72 1.25 9.08
CA THR A 188 8.24 0.05 9.78
C THR A 188 9.42 -0.80 10.22
N ILE A 189 10.30 -1.19 9.30
CA ILE A 189 11.47 -2.02 9.63
C ILE A 189 12.39 -1.32 10.62
N ARG A 190 12.59 -0.01 10.50
CA ARG A 190 13.40 0.77 11.44
C ARG A 190 12.82 0.74 12.87
N GLN A 191 11.50 0.68 13.02
CA GLN A 191 10.82 0.72 14.31
C GLN A 191 10.55 -0.66 14.92
N THR A 192 10.16 -1.64 14.11
CA THR A 192 9.74 -2.98 14.56
C THR A 192 10.82 -4.03 14.40
N HIS A 193 11.85 -3.79 13.59
CA HIS A 193 12.91 -4.74 13.20
C HIS A 193 12.43 -6.02 12.50
N GLN A 194 11.15 -6.08 12.12
CA GLN A 194 10.54 -7.21 11.43
C GLN A 194 9.40 -6.74 10.52
N PRO A 195 9.08 -7.47 9.43
CA PRO A 195 7.99 -7.13 8.54
C PRO A 195 6.67 -7.03 9.31
N ASN A 196 6.01 -5.88 9.27
CA ASN A 196 4.74 -5.65 9.96
C ASN A 196 3.79 -4.79 9.12
N PHE A 197 2.94 -5.45 8.32
CA PHE A 197 1.96 -4.79 7.45
C PHE A 197 0.97 -3.92 8.23
N GLN A 198 0.55 -4.33 9.43
CA GLN A 198 -0.37 -3.55 10.25
C GLN A 198 0.26 -2.24 10.72
N TYR A 199 1.55 -2.25 11.04
CA TYR A 199 2.27 -1.05 11.43
C TYR A 199 2.49 -0.11 10.24
N ALA A 200 2.85 -0.66 9.08
CA ALA A 200 2.97 0.10 7.84
C ALA A 200 1.63 0.75 7.43
N ASP A 201 0.54 -0.01 7.53
CA ASP A 201 -0.81 0.47 7.22
C ASP A 201 -1.21 1.66 8.10
N LYS A 202 -0.86 1.65 9.39
CA LYS A 202 -1.13 2.80 10.29
C LYS A 202 -0.37 4.06 9.89
N ILE A 203 0.87 3.93 9.41
CA ILE A 203 1.64 5.06 8.90
C ILE A 203 0.95 5.64 7.66
N LEU A 204 0.60 4.76 6.72
CA LEU A 204 -0.03 5.15 5.46
C LEU A 204 -1.43 5.73 5.66
N GLU A 205 -2.23 5.16 6.56
CA GLU A 205 -3.54 5.70 6.95
C GLU A 205 -3.41 7.09 7.59
N GLN A 206 -2.38 7.30 8.42
CA GLN A 206 -2.10 8.62 8.99
C GLN A 206 -1.73 9.63 7.89
N TRP A 207 -0.89 9.25 6.93
CA TRP A 207 -0.50 10.11 5.81
C TRP A 207 -1.67 10.40 4.87
N HIS A 208 -2.53 9.42 4.64
CA HIS A 208 -3.72 9.57 3.81
C HIS A 208 -4.67 10.60 4.43
N ARG A 209 -4.89 10.52 5.75
CA ARG A 209 -5.66 11.52 6.51
C ARG A 209 -5.03 12.92 6.50
N GLN A 210 -3.70 13.00 6.37
CA GLN A 210 -2.97 14.27 6.29
C GLN A 210 -2.82 14.79 4.86
N GLY A 211 -3.35 14.07 3.87
CA GLY A 211 -3.35 14.48 2.46
C GLY A 211 -1.96 14.47 1.81
N VAL A 212 -1.06 13.59 2.27
CA VAL A 212 0.27 13.42 1.67
C VAL A 212 0.14 12.97 0.22
N ARG A 213 0.80 13.65 -0.71
CA ARG A 213 0.85 13.23 -2.12
C ARG A 213 2.26 13.12 -2.68
N GLN A 214 3.24 13.72 -2.01
CA GLN A 214 4.64 13.69 -2.42
C GLN A 214 5.55 13.35 -1.23
N LEU A 215 6.76 12.86 -1.50
CA LEU A 215 7.76 12.61 -0.46
C LEU A 215 8.08 13.86 0.37
N SER A 216 8.06 15.04 -0.26
CA SER A 216 8.28 16.33 0.41
C SER A 216 7.23 16.65 1.49
N ASP A 217 5.99 16.17 1.34
CA ASP A 217 4.97 16.30 2.37
C ASP A 217 5.34 15.52 3.63
N ILE A 218 5.93 14.33 3.45
CA ILE A 218 6.38 13.48 4.55
C ILE A 218 7.50 14.18 5.32
N ASP A 219 8.47 14.78 4.64
CA ASP A 219 9.56 15.54 5.28
C ASP A 219 9.02 16.71 6.11
N ARG A 220 8.03 17.43 5.57
CA ARG A 220 7.35 18.52 6.30
C ARG A 220 6.62 18.01 7.54
N LEU A 221 5.94 16.87 7.43
CA LEU A 221 5.25 16.26 8.57
C LEU A 221 6.23 15.80 9.64
N ASP A 222 7.37 15.24 9.26
CA ASP A 222 8.42 14.81 10.18
C ASP A 222 9.09 16.01 10.87
N ALA A 223 9.32 17.10 10.14
CA ALA A 223 9.82 18.36 10.71
C ALA A 223 8.83 18.92 11.76
N ALA A 224 7.53 18.89 11.46
CA ALA A 224 6.50 19.31 12.41
C ALA A 224 6.43 18.39 13.65
N HIS A 225 6.56 17.07 13.46
CA HIS A 225 6.54 16.10 14.54
C HIS A 225 7.76 16.20 15.46
N SER A 226 8.96 16.38 14.89
CA SER A 226 10.20 16.57 15.63
C SER A 226 10.17 17.88 16.40
N ALA A 227 9.76 19.00 15.80
CA ALA A 227 9.60 20.29 16.48
C ALA A 227 8.61 20.21 17.66
N LYS A 228 7.47 19.53 17.47
CA LYS A 228 6.49 19.30 18.55
C LYS A 228 7.09 18.46 19.68
N THR A 229 7.85 17.42 19.36
CA THR A 229 8.48 16.53 20.33
C THR A 229 9.55 17.27 21.13
N THR A 230 10.39 18.07 20.47
CA THR A 230 11.40 18.91 21.12
C THR A 230 10.75 19.94 22.03
N ARG A 231 9.72 20.65 21.55
CA ARG A 231 8.97 21.62 22.36
C ARG A 231 8.29 20.99 23.57
N MET A 232 7.78 19.75 23.46
CA MET A 232 7.23 19.00 24.59
C MET A 232 8.30 18.60 25.61
N LYS A 233 9.50 18.23 25.16
CA LYS A 233 10.64 17.92 26.04
C LYS A 233 11.18 19.16 26.76
N GLU A 234 11.30 20.28 26.03
CA GLU A 234 11.78 21.57 26.57
C GLU A 234 10.78 22.22 27.52
N ALA A 235 9.47 22.07 27.27
CA ALA A 235 8.43 22.60 28.16
C ALA A 235 8.25 21.78 29.45
N GLY A 236 9.03 20.71 29.68
CA GLY A 236 8.86 19.81 30.83
C GLY A 236 7.50 19.11 30.89
N ALA A 237 6.68 19.26 29.85
CA ALA A 237 5.31 18.77 29.78
C ALA A 237 5.36 17.28 29.39
N ARG A 238 5.61 16.44 30.38
CA ARG A 238 5.31 15.01 30.30
C ARG A 238 3.83 14.91 29.89
N PRO A 239 3.47 14.29 28.75
CA PRO A 239 2.07 13.95 28.54
C PRO A 239 1.67 13.11 29.75
N ALA A 240 0.62 13.53 30.47
CA ALA A 240 0.08 12.74 31.54
C ALA A 240 -0.11 11.32 30.99
N PRO A 241 0.52 10.29 31.58
CA PRO A 241 0.36 8.94 31.07
C PRO A 241 -1.14 8.68 31.08
N LYS A 242 -1.71 8.34 29.92
CA LYS A 242 -3.08 7.82 29.88
C LYS A 242 -3.12 6.73 30.94
N ALA A 243 -3.93 6.93 31.97
CA ALA A 243 -4.01 6.04 33.11
C ALA A 243 -4.49 4.67 32.58
N ALA A 244 -3.55 3.82 32.19
CA ALA A 244 -3.78 2.41 32.09
C ALA A 244 -4.05 1.97 33.52
N SER A 245 -5.30 1.61 33.78
CA SER A 245 -5.78 1.00 35.03
C SER A 245 -5.03 -0.31 35.29
N ASN A 246 -3.77 -0.23 35.66
CA ASN A 246 -2.98 -1.35 36.14
C ASN A 246 -2.84 -1.19 37.65
N ARG A 247 -3.71 -1.94 38.34
CA ARG A 247 -3.85 -2.06 39.80
C ARG A 247 -2.56 -2.44 40.56
N PHE A 248 -1.45 -2.68 39.84
CA PHE A 248 -0.14 -3.05 40.39
C PHE A 248 0.78 -1.85 40.70
N ASN A 249 0.50 -0.66 40.14
CA ASN A 249 1.36 0.53 40.32
C ASN A 249 0.86 1.51 41.42
N ASN A 250 -0.04 1.07 42.31
CA ASN A 250 -0.59 1.89 43.38
C ASN A 250 0.16 1.74 44.71
N PHE A 251 1.50 1.68 44.66
CA PHE A 251 2.34 1.74 45.84
C PHE A 251 3.02 3.11 45.90
N PRO A 252 3.03 3.80 47.05
CA PRO A 252 3.80 5.03 47.20
C PRO A 252 5.27 4.70 46.98
N GLN A 253 5.85 5.28 45.92
CA GLN A 253 7.26 5.16 45.63
C GLN A 253 8.02 5.85 46.76
N ARG A 254 8.83 5.11 47.52
CA ARG A 254 9.56 5.68 48.67
C ARG A 254 10.54 6.73 48.16
N GLU A 255 10.24 8.00 48.41
CA GLU A 255 11.19 9.09 48.25
C GLU A 255 12.22 8.99 49.37
N TYR A 256 13.42 8.52 49.04
CA TYR A 256 14.57 8.60 49.94
C TYR A 256 15.21 9.98 49.77
N ASP A 257 15.05 10.84 50.78
CA ASP A 257 15.82 12.08 50.87
C ASP A 257 17.24 11.75 51.37
N TRP A 258 18.14 11.55 50.40
CA TRP A 258 19.53 11.21 50.63
C TRP A 258 20.26 12.26 51.49
N LYS A 259 19.86 13.53 51.43
CA LYS A 259 20.48 14.60 52.24
C LYS A 259 20.10 14.47 53.71
N ALA A 260 18.84 14.15 53.99
CA ALA A 260 18.38 13.92 55.36
C ALA A 260 19.09 12.69 55.98
N LEU A 261 19.28 11.63 55.20
CA LEU A 261 20.00 10.44 55.64
C LEU A 261 21.49 10.72 55.87
N GLU A 262 22.13 11.48 54.99
CA GLU A 262 23.53 11.88 55.12
C GLU A 262 23.76 12.76 56.37
N GLN A 263 22.86 13.73 56.62
CA GLN A 263 22.89 14.53 57.85
C GLN A 263 22.68 13.68 59.11
N GLN A 264 21.80 12.68 59.06
CA GLN A 264 21.56 11.79 60.19
C GLN A 264 22.76 10.89 60.49
N LEU A 265 23.49 10.43 59.46
CA LEU A 265 24.72 9.66 59.61
C LEU A 265 25.89 10.51 60.12
N LEU A 266 26.01 11.76 59.66
CA LEU A 266 27.01 12.71 60.16
C LEU A 266 26.76 13.07 61.63
N ASN A 267 25.50 13.30 62.02
CA ASN A 267 25.12 13.59 63.40
C ASN A 267 25.32 12.39 64.33
N ALA A 268 25.05 11.16 63.85
CA ALA A 268 25.28 9.94 64.60
C ALA A 268 26.77 9.60 64.79
N ARG A 269 27.66 10.13 63.94
CA ARG A 269 29.11 9.91 64.00
C ARG A 269 29.86 10.94 64.87
N GLY A 270 29.18 11.98 65.35
CA GLY A 270 29.76 13.09 66.11
C GLY A 270 29.69 13.00 67.64
N GLY A 271 29.13 11.94 68.23
CA GLY A 271 28.88 11.91 69.67
C GLY A 271 29.07 10.54 70.31
N THR A 272 30.32 10.16 70.59
CA THR A 272 30.76 9.44 71.80
C THR A 272 32.24 9.05 71.68
N THR A 273 33.13 9.95 72.10
CA THR A 273 34.46 9.58 72.58
C THR A 273 34.74 10.43 73.82
N HIS A 274 34.23 10.00 74.97
CA HIS A 274 34.83 10.35 76.25
C HIS A 274 35.35 9.07 76.90
N ARG A 275 36.65 8.84 76.65
CA ARG A 275 37.47 7.89 77.39
C ARG A 275 38.59 8.69 78.05
N LYS A 276 38.67 8.55 79.39
CA LYS A 276 39.80 8.83 80.30
C LYS A 276 40.04 10.30 80.71
N GLU A 277 40.46 10.64 81.93
CA GLU A 277 40.58 9.99 83.24
C GLU A 277 41.16 11.07 84.21
N VAL A 278 40.85 10.94 85.51
CA VAL A 278 41.55 11.41 86.73
C VAL A 278 41.91 12.89 87.04
N GLN A 279 41.46 13.25 88.27
CA GLN A 279 42.17 13.87 89.41
C GLN A 279 42.07 15.39 89.68
N ASN A 280 41.27 15.68 90.72
CA ASN A 280 41.62 16.30 92.02
C ASN A 280 41.98 17.81 92.09
N LEU A 281 41.25 18.57 92.93
CA LEU A 281 41.74 19.70 93.76
C LEU A 281 40.62 20.35 94.63
N GLY A 282 40.83 20.33 95.97
CA GLY A 282 40.35 21.27 97.02
C GLY A 282 38.86 21.19 97.38
N THR A 283 38.38 21.21 98.62
CA THR A 283 38.80 21.69 99.98
C THR A 283 37.71 21.12 100.93
N GLU A 284 37.88 20.71 102.19
CA GLU A 284 38.76 21.05 103.33
C GLU A 284 39.09 19.79 104.14
#